data_AF-A0A4V1J1U7-F1
#
_entry.id   AF-A0A4V1J1U7-F1
#
_cell.length_a   1.000
_cell.length_b   1.000
_cell.length_c   1.000
_cell.angle_alpha   90.00
_cell.angle_beta   90.00
_cell.angle_gamma   90.00
#
_symmetry.space_group_name_H-M   'P 1'
#
loop_
_entity.id
_entity.type
_entity.pdbx_description
1 polymer ?
#
loop_
_entity_poly.entity_id
_entity_poly.type
_entity_poly.pdbx_seq_one_letter_code
_entity_poly.pdbx_strand_id
1 'polypeptide(L)'
;MMHRYRHTPWLLAAATAILLTAFPASIHAATTATRPDTSKDAAAASASTAPAAAGCNHDTKLVLYWGQNSYGSANPSDKPNWEGRLIDYCRSGKLGTAVLSFMHIFGNGLDKTQVNFANHCPVEKTLPGTQLLDCPELREDVKACQELGVK
;
A
#
# COMPACT_ATOMS: atom_id res chain seq x y z
N MET A 1 -45.01 43.66 7.09
CA MET A 1 -44.88 43.12 8.45
C MET A 1 -43.42 42.76 8.66
N MET A 2 -42.76 43.48 9.57
CA MET A 2 -41.32 43.39 9.83
C MET A 2 -41.02 42.16 10.70
N HIS A 3 -40.05 41.34 10.34
CA HIS A 3 -39.26 40.59 11.33
C HIS A 3 -37.78 40.85 11.09
N ARG A 4 -37.30 41.87 11.82
CA ARG A 4 -35.90 42.16 12.05
C ARG A 4 -35.35 41.08 12.98
N TYR A 5 -34.39 40.28 12.54
CA TYR A 5 -33.52 39.57 13.49
C TYR A 5 -32.26 40.43 13.70
N ARG A 6 -32.17 41.00 14.90
CA ARG A 6 -31.08 41.87 15.34
C ARG A 6 -29.86 41.04 15.74
N HIS A 7 -28.71 41.63 15.48
CA HIS A 7 -27.35 41.19 15.77
C HIS A 7 -26.95 41.25 17.26
N THR A 8 -25.81 40.60 17.55
CA THR A 8 -24.69 41.00 18.45
C THR A 8 -24.78 40.63 19.96
N PRO A 9 -23.66 40.62 20.72
CA PRO A 9 -22.61 39.58 20.72
C PRO A 9 -22.20 39.18 22.17
N TRP A 10 -21.51 38.06 22.38
CA TRP A 10 -20.81 37.82 23.65
C TRP A 10 -19.35 37.46 23.38
N LEU A 11 -18.50 38.47 23.62
CA LEU A 11 -17.18 38.46 24.28
C LEU A 11 -16.42 37.12 24.26
N LEU A 12 -15.30 37.02 23.52
CA LEU A 12 -13.91 37.41 23.90
C LEU A 12 -13.22 36.49 24.93
N ALA A 13 -11.97 36.18 24.58
CA ALA A 13 -10.89 35.55 25.34
C ALA A 13 -10.91 34.01 25.36
N ALA A 14 -9.81 33.28 25.18
CA ALA A 14 -8.41 33.66 25.23
C ALA A 14 -7.58 32.76 24.30
N ALA A 15 -6.59 33.38 23.66
CA ALA A 15 -5.46 32.71 23.05
C ALA A 15 -4.67 31.95 24.12
N THR A 16 -4.35 30.68 23.86
CA THR A 16 -3.27 29.99 24.54
C THR A 16 -2.29 29.51 23.48
N ALA A 17 -1.18 30.25 23.38
CA ALA A 17 0.00 29.82 22.68
C ALA A 17 0.56 28.58 23.39
N ILE A 18 0.60 27.45 22.69
CA ILE A 18 1.32 26.27 23.16
C ILE A 18 2.79 26.49 22.81
N LEU A 19 3.58 26.80 23.85
CA LEU A 19 5.02 26.88 23.79
C LEU A 19 5.61 25.53 23.36
N LEU A 20 6.56 25.59 22.42
CA LEU A 20 7.56 24.56 22.18
C LEU A 20 8.27 24.20 23.49
N THR A 21 8.21 22.94 23.90
CA THR A 21 9.27 22.33 24.71
C THR A 21 9.97 21.28 23.85
N ALA A 22 11.26 21.50 23.64
CA ALA A 22 12.16 20.60 22.96
C ALA A 22 12.24 19.27 23.72
N PHE A 23 12.01 18.16 23.03
CA PHE A 23 12.36 16.84 23.53
C PHE A 23 13.89 16.69 23.57
N PRO A 24 14.51 16.36 24.72
CA PRO A 24 15.90 15.93 24.73
C PRO A 24 15.98 14.54 24.08
N ALA A 25 16.80 14.44 23.03
CA ALA A 25 17.24 13.18 22.48
C ALA A 25 18.08 12.44 23.53
N SER A 26 17.51 11.41 24.15
CA SER A 26 18.30 10.46 24.93
C SER A 26 19.09 9.55 23.99
N ILE A 27 20.36 9.90 23.79
CA ILE A 27 21.39 9.06 23.19
C ILE A 27 21.55 7.82 24.07
N HIS A 28 21.10 6.65 23.60
CA HIS A 28 21.58 5.38 24.13
C HIS A 28 22.96 5.12 23.52
N ALA A 29 24.00 5.45 24.27
CA ALA A 29 25.34 4.97 24.02
C ALA A 29 25.33 3.44 24.20
N ALA A 30 25.36 2.71 23.09
CA ALA A 30 25.61 1.28 23.11
C ALA A 30 27.05 1.05 23.58
N THR A 31 27.17 0.30 24.66
CA THR A 31 28.40 -0.09 25.35
C THR A 31 29.47 -0.56 24.38
N THR A 32 30.62 0.12 24.38
CA THR A 32 31.87 -0.34 23.80
C THR A 32 32.23 -1.70 24.39
N ALA A 33 32.11 -2.76 23.59
CA ALA A 33 32.68 -4.05 23.89
C ALA A 33 34.21 -3.88 24.02
N THR A 34 34.71 -4.10 25.22
CA THR A 34 36.13 -4.05 25.57
C THR A 34 36.87 -5.18 24.83
N ARG A 35 37.83 -4.80 23.99
CA ARG A 35 38.85 -5.69 23.43
C ARG A 35 39.73 -6.22 24.57
N PRO A 36 39.93 -7.54 24.72
CA PRO A 36 41.01 -8.05 25.56
C PRO A 36 42.34 -7.91 24.81
N ASP A 37 43.23 -7.08 25.37
CA ASP A 37 44.64 -6.99 24.99
C ASP A 37 45.38 -8.17 25.63
N THR A 38 45.88 -9.10 24.82
CA THR A 38 46.83 -10.11 25.28
C THR A 38 47.97 -10.19 24.28
N SER A 39 49.05 -9.51 24.65
CA SER A 39 50.37 -9.68 24.07
C SER A 39 50.85 -11.12 24.26
N LYS A 40 51.37 -11.69 23.16
CA LYS A 40 52.18 -12.91 23.08
C LYS A 40 51.46 -14.17 23.56
N ASP A 41 50.91 -14.92 22.60
CA ASP A 41 51.33 -16.30 22.32
C ASP A 41 50.70 -16.77 21.00
N ALA A 42 51.47 -17.52 20.22
CA ALA A 42 51.11 -17.94 18.88
C ALA A 42 49.89 -18.89 18.88
N ALA A 43 48.86 -18.56 18.09
CA ALA A 43 47.77 -19.48 17.75
C ALA A 43 47.32 -19.24 16.31
N ALA A 44 47.14 -20.33 15.58
CA ALA A 44 46.89 -20.40 14.15
C ALA A 44 45.74 -19.50 13.68
N ALA A 45 45.99 -18.71 12.63
CA ALA A 45 44.94 -18.05 11.87
C ALA A 45 44.11 -19.10 11.12
N SER A 46 43.02 -19.56 11.73
CA SER A 46 41.95 -20.21 10.98
C SER A 46 41.21 -19.09 10.26
N ALA A 47 41.60 -18.81 9.01
CA ALA A 47 40.81 -17.99 8.12
C ALA A 47 39.50 -18.75 7.85
N SER A 48 38.47 -18.45 8.62
CA SER A 48 37.11 -18.80 8.25
C SER A 48 36.77 -18.00 7.00
N THR A 49 37.03 -18.60 5.84
CA THR A 49 36.37 -18.24 4.60
C THR A 49 34.88 -18.45 4.84
N ALA A 50 34.17 -17.40 5.26
CA ALA A 50 32.73 -17.39 5.12
C ALA A 50 32.45 -17.71 3.65
N PRO A 51 31.60 -18.69 3.33
CA PRO A 51 31.22 -18.90 1.95
C PRO A 51 30.67 -17.56 1.47
N ALA A 52 31.22 -17.02 0.39
CA ALA A 52 30.54 -15.97 -0.36
C ALA A 52 29.09 -16.45 -0.52
N ALA A 53 28.12 -15.66 -0.08
CA ALA A 53 26.71 -16.05 -0.12
C ALA A 53 26.40 -16.58 -1.52
N ALA A 54 26.34 -17.90 -1.65
CA ALA A 54 26.17 -18.57 -2.91
C ALA A 54 24.73 -18.29 -3.34
N GLY A 55 24.57 -17.37 -4.28
CA GLY A 55 23.38 -17.24 -5.11
C GLY A 55 22.06 -17.03 -4.38
N CYS A 56 21.89 -15.92 -3.67
CA CYS A 56 20.54 -15.37 -3.41
C CYS A 56 20.12 -14.45 -4.56
N ASN A 57 20.21 -14.91 -5.82
CA ASN A 57 19.59 -14.20 -6.94
C ASN A 57 18.10 -14.56 -6.97
N HIS A 58 17.35 -14.12 -5.96
CA HIS A 58 15.91 -14.17 -6.00
C HIS A 58 15.44 -12.98 -6.82
N ASP A 59 14.74 -13.23 -7.92
CA ASP A 59 13.93 -12.22 -8.59
C ASP A 59 12.86 -11.75 -7.60
N THR A 60 13.17 -10.72 -6.81
CA THR A 60 12.26 -10.14 -5.83
C THR A 60 11.20 -9.32 -6.58
N LYS A 61 10.09 -9.97 -6.89
CA LYS A 61 8.93 -9.32 -7.49
C LYS A 61 7.97 -8.79 -6.43
N LEU A 62 7.28 -7.71 -6.76
CA LEU A 62 6.32 -7.05 -5.88
C LEU A 62 4.98 -7.81 -5.85
N VAL A 63 4.29 -7.70 -4.72
CA VAL A 63 2.87 -8.03 -4.58
C VAL A 63 2.11 -6.72 -4.47
N LEU A 64 1.12 -6.50 -5.34
CA LEU A 64 0.32 -5.27 -5.39
C LEU A 64 -1.15 -5.58 -5.13
N TYR A 65 -1.76 -4.85 -4.20
CA TYR A 65 -3.23 -4.76 -4.13
C TYR A 65 -3.69 -3.73 -5.16
N TRP A 66 -4.57 -4.15 -6.07
CA TRP A 66 -5.07 -3.33 -7.18
C TRP A 66 -6.61 -3.43 -7.23
N GLY A 67 -7.27 -2.33 -7.57
CA GLY A 67 -8.70 -2.25 -7.86
C GLY A 67 -9.47 -1.25 -7.02
N GLN A 68 -8.90 -0.68 -5.96
CA GLN A 68 -9.66 0.22 -5.07
C GLN A 68 -9.48 1.71 -5.38
N ASN A 69 -8.56 2.08 -6.27
CA ASN A 69 -8.22 3.46 -6.58
C ASN A 69 -7.94 4.29 -5.32
N SER A 70 -7.00 3.82 -4.50
CA SER A 70 -6.68 4.44 -3.22
C SER A 70 -6.31 5.93 -3.36
N TYR A 71 -5.53 6.26 -4.39
CA TYR A 71 -5.17 7.65 -4.70
C TYR A 71 -6.38 8.49 -5.11
N GLY A 72 -7.21 8.00 -6.03
CA GLY A 72 -8.39 8.73 -6.50
C GLY A 72 -9.47 8.90 -5.43
N SER A 73 -9.57 7.95 -4.49
CA SER A 73 -10.40 8.07 -3.29
C SER A 73 -9.97 9.25 -2.41
N ALA A 74 -8.66 9.44 -2.21
CA ALA A 74 -8.11 10.56 -1.47
C ALA A 74 -8.09 11.88 -2.27
N ASN A 75 -8.03 11.80 -3.61
CA ASN A 75 -7.86 12.94 -4.51
C ASN A 75 -8.94 12.93 -5.64
N PRO A 76 -10.23 13.13 -5.31
CA PRO A 76 -11.33 12.95 -6.26
C PRO A 76 -11.34 13.95 -7.41
N SER A 77 -10.69 15.11 -7.25
CA SER A 77 -10.58 16.14 -8.29
C SER A 77 -9.44 15.88 -9.27
N ASP A 78 -8.49 14.99 -8.94
CA ASP A 78 -7.30 14.72 -9.74
C ASP A 78 -7.43 13.44 -10.57
N LYS A 79 -8.48 13.39 -11.38
CA LYS A 79 -8.81 12.24 -12.25
C LYS A 79 -7.66 11.77 -13.15
N PRO A 80 -6.80 12.65 -13.72
CA PRO A 80 -5.67 12.20 -14.54
C PRO A 80 -4.68 11.29 -13.80
N ASN A 81 -4.62 11.37 -12.47
CA ASN A 81 -3.71 10.58 -11.63
C ASN A 81 -4.41 9.46 -10.85
N TRP A 82 -5.67 9.16 -11.17
CA TRP A 82 -6.35 7.99 -10.61
C TRP A 82 -5.65 6.69 -11.02
N GLU A 83 -5.90 5.64 -10.25
CA GLU A 83 -5.35 4.31 -10.50
C GLU A 83 -5.60 3.86 -11.94
N GLY A 84 -4.54 3.37 -12.59
CA GLY A 84 -4.56 2.98 -14.00
C GLY A 84 -5.07 1.55 -14.22
N ARG A 85 -5.02 1.09 -15.47
CA ARG A 85 -5.39 -0.28 -15.82
C ARG A 85 -4.43 -1.29 -15.20
N LEU A 86 -4.93 -2.49 -14.91
CA LEU A 86 -4.11 -3.55 -14.29
C LEU A 86 -2.89 -3.89 -15.16
N ILE A 87 -3.06 -3.90 -16.48
CA ILE A 87 -1.99 -4.24 -17.43
C ILE A 87 -0.79 -3.28 -17.36
N ASP A 88 -0.99 -2.01 -16.98
CA ASP A 88 0.09 -1.03 -16.87
C ASP A 88 1.07 -1.43 -15.75
N TYR A 89 0.54 -1.96 -14.65
CA TYR A 89 1.34 -2.48 -13.55
C TYR A 89 2.04 -3.79 -13.93
N CYS A 90 1.37 -4.68 -14.65
CA CYS A 90 1.96 -5.95 -15.09
C CYS A 90 3.11 -5.74 -16.09
N ARG A 91 2.99 -4.78 -17.01
CA ARG A 91 4.04 -4.43 -17.99
C ARG A 91 5.27 -3.76 -17.37
N SER A 92 5.21 -3.35 -16.11
CA SER A 92 6.37 -2.77 -15.42
C SER A 92 7.55 -3.74 -15.26
N GLY A 93 7.32 -5.06 -15.38
CA GLY A 93 8.31 -6.10 -15.11
C GLY A 93 8.71 -6.25 -13.65
N LYS A 94 8.14 -5.44 -12.74
CA LYS A 94 8.40 -5.47 -11.29
C LYS A 94 7.36 -6.30 -10.52
N LEU A 95 6.16 -6.42 -11.08
CA LEU A 95 5.05 -7.11 -10.45
C LEU A 95 5.18 -8.62 -10.60
N GLY A 96 4.99 -9.36 -9.51
CA GLY A 96 4.93 -10.82 -9.50
C GLY A 96 3.55 -11.35 -9.14
N THR A 97 2.78 -10.60 -8.35
CA THR A 97 1.42 -10.97 -7.97
C THR A 97 0.52 -9.75 -7.86
N ALA A 98 -0.65 -9.81 -8.48
CA ALA A 98 -1.72 -8.82 -8.35
C ALA A 98 -2.86 -9.37 -7.48
N VAL A 99 -3.12 -8.74 -6.34
CA VAL A 99 -4.27 -9.05 -5.48
C VAL A 99 -5.44 -8.16 -5.89
N LEU A 100 -6.39 -8.74 -6.61
CA LEU A 100 -7.62 -8.05 -7.04
C LEU A 100 -8.49 -7.70 -5.83
N SER A 101 -8.74 -6.41 -5.65
CA SER A 101 -9.31 -5.83 -4.45
C SER A 101 -10.60 -5.08 -4.78
N PHE A 102 -11.80 -5.59 -4.46
CA PHE A 102 -12.10 -6.84 -3.72
C PHE A 102 -13.39 -7.57 -4.16
N MET A 103 -13.42 -8.88 -3.89
CA MET A 103 -14.68 -9.60 -3.61
C MET A 103 -15.10 -9.31 -2.17
N HIS A 104 -16.01 -8.35 -2.00
CA HIS A 104 -16.36 -7.80 -0.70
C HIS A 104 -17.58 -8.46 -0.05
N ILE A 105 -18.38 -9.21 -0.82
CA ILE A 105 -19.47 -10.05 -0.30
C ILE A 105 -19.26 -11.48 -0.81
N PHE A 106 -19.23 -12.45 0.11
CA PHE A 106 -18.99 -13.86 -0.16
C PHE A 106 -19.85 -14.77 0.73
N GLY A 107 -19.98 -16.06 0.36
CA GLY A 107 -20.54 -17.11 1.24
C GLY A 107 -22.03 -17.44 1.11
N ASN A 108 -22.81 -16.66 0.36
CA ASN A 108 -24.28 -16.79 0.28
C ASN A 108 -24.82 -17.20 -1.12
N GLY A 109 -23.98 -17.79 -1.97
CA GLY A 109 -24.32 -18.14 -3.35
C GLY A 109 -23.85 -17.10 -4.38
N LEU A 110 -23.80 -17.50 -5.66
CA LEU A 110 -23.34 -16.64 -6.77
C LEU A 110 -24.27 -15.44 -7.01
N ASP A 111 -25.54 -15.58 -6.66
CA ASP A 111 -26.56 -14.52 -6.73
C ASP A 111 -26.43 -13.49 -5.59
N LYS A 112 -25.50 -13.70 -4.64
CA LYS A 112 -25.21 -12.78 -3.53
C LYS A 112 -23.76 -12.32 -3.51
N THR A 113 -22.86 -13.09 -4.12
CA THR A 113 -21.43 -12.76 -4.19
C THR A 113 -21.23 -11.50 -5.03
N GLN A 114 -20.45 -10.55 -4.51
CA GLN A 114 -20.22 -9.26 -5.15
C GLN A 114 -18.75 -8.88 -5.14
N VAL A 115 -18.33 -8.21 -6.21
CA VAL A 115 -17.03 -7.58 -6.36
C VAL A 115 -17.19 -6.06 -6.45
N ASN A 116 -16.18 -5.33 -5.99
CA ASN A 116 -16.06 -3.89 -6.15
C ASN A 116 -14.61 -3.60 -6.53
N PHE A 117 -14.41 -3.03 -7.71
CA PHE A 117 -13.09 -2.60 -8.21
C PHE A 117 -13.12 -1.11 -8.53
N ALA A 118 -13.75 -0.32 -7.64
CA ALA A 118 -13.89 1.13 -7.77
C ALA A 118 -14.36 1.55 -9.17
N ASN A 119 -13.54 2.35 -9.87
CA ASN A 119 -13.82 2.87 -11.20
C ASN A 119 -13.34 1.96 -12.36
N HIS A 120 -12.92 0.72 -12.08
CA HIS A 120 -12.38 -0.21 -13.09
C HIS A 120 -13.43 -1.16 -13.68
N CYS A 121 -14.68 -1.10 -13.21
CA CYS A 121 -15.78 -1.90 -13.73
C CYS A 121 -17.05 -1.05 -13.93
N PRO A 122 -17.85 -1.32 -14.96
CA PRO A 122 -19.19 -0.77 -15.07
C PRO A 122 -20.05 -1.24 -13.89
N VAL A 123 -20.75 -0.33 -13.20
CA VAL A 123 -21.54 -0.67 -12.02
C VAL A 123 -22.90 -1.27 -12.37
N GLU A 124 -23.35 -1.12 -13.62
CA GLU A 124 -24.67 -1.52 -14.08
C GLU A 124 -24.69 -2.87 -14.81
N LYS A 125 -23.53 -3.52 -14.99
CA LYS A 125 -23.42 -4.78 -15.76
C LYS A 125 -22.94 -5.90 -14.88
N THR A 126 -23.71 -6.99 -14.83
CA THR A 126 -23.35 -8.23 -14.13
C THR A 126 -23.34 -9.43 -15.06
N LEU A 127 -22.61 -10.48 -14.68
CA LEU A 127 -22.66 -11.77 -15.37
C LEU A 127 -24.04 -12.42 -15.17
N PRO A 128 -24.63 -13.07 -16.20
CA PRO A 128 -25.94 -13.68 -16.12
C PRO A 128 -26.11 -14.61 -14.92
N GLY A 129 -27.18 -14.43 -14.14
CA GLY A 129 -27.48 -15.27 -12.97
C GLY A 129 -26.62 -15.01 -11.73
N THR A 130 -25.86 -13.90 -11.71
CA THR A 130 -24.99 -13.54 -10.58
C THR A 130 -25.11 -12.06 -10.20
N GLN A 131 -24.48 -11.68 -9.09
CA GLN A 131 -24.21 -10.28 -8.77
C GLN A 131 -22.73 -9.89 -8.97
N LEU A 132 -21.98 -10.70 -9.72
CA LEU A 132 -20.62 -10.38 -10.10
C LEU A 132 -20.63 -9.38 -11.25
N LEU A 133 -19.89 -8.28 -11.11
CA LEU A 133 -19.73 -7.28 -12.16
C LEU A 133 -19.09 -7.91 -13.42
N ASP A 134 -19.62 -7.57 -14.60
CA ASP A 134 -19.01 -7.91 -15.88
C ASP A 134 -17.98 -6.83 -16.25
N CYS A 135 -16.70 -7.15 -15.99
CA CYS A 135 -15.56 -6.26 -16.20
C CYS A 135 -14.73 -6.73 -17.42
N PRO A 136 -15.14 -6.40 -18.67
CA PRO A 136 -14.46 -6.92 -19.85
C PRO A 136 -12.99 -6.47 -19.94
N GLU A 137 -12.71 -5.21 -19.61
CA GLU A 137 -11.34 -4.68 -19.62
C GLU A 137 -10.45 -5.38 -18.58
N LEU A 138 -10.93 -5.53 -17.35
CA LEU A 138 -10.21 -6.27 -16.31
C LEU A 138 -9.98 -7.73 -16.72
N ARG A 139 -10.96 -8.37 -17.35
CA ARG A 139 -10.83 -9.76 -17.84
C ARG A 139 -9.74 -9.89 -18.91
N GLU A 140 -9.60 -8.90 -19.80
CA GLU A 140 -8.51 -8.85 -20.78
C GLU A 140 -7.16 -8.63 -20.10
N ASP A 141 -7.09 -7.69 -19.16
CA ASP A 141 -5.87 -7.36 -18.43
C ASP A 141 -5.35 -8.54 -17.60
N VAL A 142 -6.24 -9.27 -16.90
CA VAL A 142 -5.85 -10.46 -16.14
C VAL A 142 -5.19 -11.50 -17.04
N LYS A 143 -5.75 -11.76 -18.23
CA LYS A 143 -5.15 -12.69 -19.19
C LYS A 143 -3.77 -12.21 -19.64
N ALA A 144 -3.66 -10.94 -20.01
CA ALA A 144 -2.39 -10.35 -20.44
C ALA A 144 -1.33 -10.36 -19.31
N CYS A 145 -1.72 -10.13 -18.06
CA CYS A 145 -0.84 -10.26 -16.89
C CYS A 145 -0.35 -11.69 -16.70
N GLN A 146 -1.23 -12.68 -16.85
CA GLN A 146 -0.87 -14.10 -16.77
C GLN A 146 0.12 -14.50 -17.87
N GLU A 147 -0.05 -13.99 -19.09
CA GLU A 147 0.90 -14.18 -20.20
C GLU A 147 2.28 -13.56 -19.91
N LEU A 148 2.34 -12.51 -19.09
CA LEU A 148 3.58 -11.86 -18.63
C LEU A 148 4.19 -12.55 -17.38
N GLY A 149 3.58 -13.64 -16.88
CA GLY A 149 4.04 -14.37 -15.71
C GLY A 149 3.65 -13.75 -14.35
N VAL A 150 2.76 -12.76 -14.36
CA VAL A 150 2.15 -12.22 -13.13
C VAL A 150 1.06 -13.18 -12.66
N LYS A 151 1.04 -13.43 -11.34
CA LYS A 151 0.02 -14.25 -10.68
C LYS A 151 -1.17 -13.43 -10.21
#